data_AF-A0A952KI86-F1
#
_entry.id   AF-A0A952KI86-F1
#
_cell.length_a   1.000
_cell.length_b   1.000
_cell.length_c   1.000
_cell.angle_alpha   90.00
_cell.angle_beta   90.00
_cell.angle_gamma   90.00
#
_symmetry.space_group_name_H-M   'P 1'
#
loop_
_entity.id
_entity.type
_entity.pdbx_description
1 polymer ?
#
loop_
_entity_poly.entity_id
_entity_poly.type
_entity_poly.pdbx_seq_one_letter_code
_entity_poly.pdbx_strand_id
1 'polypeptide(L)'
;SWPTLLPLIAEFWHIVCSRLDARARAGRLKQWLNFLRRRFPEAEVAYQAIKTINDPVVVDEWLTRLLQANEGARLPTPSSPVAMPALV
;
A
#
# COMPACT_ATOMS: atom_id res chain seq x y z
N SER A 1 -11.85 -1.89 2.88
CA SER A 1 -11.19 -2.09 4.18
C SER A 1 -9.68 -1.84 4.02
N TRP A 2 -8.90 -1.83 5.10
CA TRP A 2 -7.44 -1.66 5.01
C TRP A 2 -6.75 -2.67 4.06
N PRO A 3 -7.07 -3.98 4.09
CA PRO A 3 -6.54 -4.96 3.13
C PRO A 3 -6.74 -4.63 1.65
N THR A 4 -7.87 -4.02 1.31
CA THR A 4 -8.18 -3.59 -0.08
C THR A 4 -7.37 -2.37 -0.51
N LEU A 5 -6.91 -1.57 0.46
CA LEU A 5 -6.17 -0.33 0.21
C LEU A 5 -4.67 -0.59 -0.04
N LEU A 6 -4.11 -1.65 0.54
CA LEU A 6 -2.68 -1.95 0.44
C LEU A 6 -2.17 -2.11 -1.01
N PRO A 7 -2.85 -2.81 -1.93
CA PRO A 7 -2.43 -2.85 -3.34
C PRO A 7 -2.43 -1.46 -4.00
N LEU A 8 -3.39 -0.60 -3.66
CA LEU A 8 -3.45 0.78 -4.16
C LEU A 8 -2.30 1.63 -3.59
N ILE A 9 -1.88 1.36 -2.35
CA ILE A 9 -0.71 2.00 -1.75
C ILE A 9 0.57 1.64 -2.51
N ALA A 10 0.69 0.39 -2.94
CA ALA A 10 1.81 -0.09 -3.75
C ALA A 10 1.83 0.50 -5.16
N GLU A 11 0.68 0.55 -5.84
CA GLU A 11 0.58 1.17 -7.16
C GLU A 11 0.95 2.66 -7.12
N PHE A 12 0.43 3.40 -6.13
CA PHE A 12 0.82 4.78 -5.91
C PHE A 12 2.32 4.94 -5.65
N TRP A 13 2.93 4.04 -4.85
CA TRP A 13 4.37 4.07 -4.62
C TRP A 13 5.15 3.91 -5.92
N HIS A 14 4.73 2.99 -6.80
CA HIS A 14 5.31 2.83 -8.13
C HIS A 14 5.21 4.11 -8.97
N ILE A 15 4.05 4.75 -8.98
CA ILE A 15 3.83 6.04 -9.67
C ILE A 15 4.76 7.12 -9.10
N VAL A 16 4.86 7.22 -7.77
CA VAL A 16 5.75 8.17 -7.08
C VAL A 16 7.22 7.93 -7.47
N CYS A 17 7.66 6.67 -7.49
CA CYS A 17 9.02 6.31 -7.90
C CYS A 17 9.31 6.66 -9.36
N SER A 18 8.33 6.54 -10.25
CA SER A 18 8.48 6.88 -11.68
C SER A 18 8.51 8.39 -11.96
N ARG A 19 7.94 9.22 -11.07
CA ARG A 19 7.73 10.66 -11.34
C ARG A 19 8.57 11.60 -10.48
N LEU A 20 9.07 11.15 -9.33
CA LEU A 20 9.77 12.00 -8.38
C LEU A 20 11.24 11.60 -8.18
N ASP A 21 12.06 12.57 -7.83
CA ASP A 21 13.42 12.35 -7.34
C ASP A 21 13.41 11.51 -6.05
N ALA A 22 14.45 10.68 -5.89
CA ALA A 22 14.57 9.75 -4.76
C ALA A 22 14.32 10.40 -3.39
N ARG A 23 14.79 11.65 -3.20
CA ARG A 23 14.64 12.42 -1.95
C ARG A 23 13.21 12.81 -1.63
N ALA A 24 12.33 12.96 -2.64
CA ALA A 24 10.95 13.39 -2.45
C ALA A 24 9.95 12.23 -2.30
N ARG A 25 10.31 11.02 -2.76
CA ARG A 25 9.41 9.85 -2.82
C ARG A 25 8.84 9.47 -1.45
N ALA A 26 9.73 9.19 -0.49
CA ALA A 26 9.33 8.74 0.85
C ALA A 26 8.42 9.77 1.54
N GLY A 27 8.68 11.07 1.35
CA GLY A 27 7.84 12.14 1.88
C GLY A 27 6.40 12.06 1.36
N ARG A 28 6.22 11.74 0.08
CA ARG A 28 4.89 11.67 -0.54
C ARG A 28 4.07 10.48 -0.03
N LEU A 29 4.69 9.32 0.15
CA LEU A 29 4.05 8.16 0.77
C LEU A 29 3.67 8.45 2.24
N LYS A 30 4.58 9.06 3.00
CA LYS A 30 4.34 9.46 4.40
C LYS A 30 3.16 10.43 4.53
N GLN A 31 3.05 11.41 3.64
CA GLN A 31 1.90 12.32 3.62
C GLN A 31 0.58 11.60 3.42
N TRP A 32 0.55 10.61 2.53
CA TRP A 32 -0.68 9.88 2.26
C TRP A 32 -1.08 8.96 3.41
N LEU A 33 -0.14 8.22 4.00
CA LEU A 33 -0.41 7.44 5.22
C LEU A 33 -0.87 8.33 6.38
N ASN A 34 -0.24 9.50 6.54
CA ASN A 34 -0.65 10.50 7.51
C ASN A 34 -2.10 10.97 7.31
N PHE A 35 -2.56 11.09 6.07
CA PHE A 35 -3.95 11.43 5.78
C PHE A 35 -4.89 10.26 6.09
N LEU A 36 -4.50 9.03 5.74
CA LEU A 36 -5.30 7.81 5.91
C LEU A 36 -5.52 7.43 7.39
N ARG A 37 -4.63 7.83 8.31
CA ARG A 37 -4.77 7.59 9.76
C ARG A 37 -6.12 8.07 10.34
N ARG A 38 -6.76 9.05 9.70
CA ARG A 38 -8.06 9.59 10.09
C ARG A 38 -9.21 8.58 9.98
N ARG A 39 -9.04 7.55 9.14
CA ARG A 39 -10.08 6.56 8.83
C ARG A 39 -9.65 5.12 9.08
N PHE A 40 -8.35 4.84 9.07
CA PHE A 40 -7.78 3.51 9.25
C PHE A 40 -6.72 3.54 10.35
N PRO A 41 -6.98 2.98 11.54
CA PRO A 41 -5.98 2.86 12.60
C PRO A 41 -4.70 2.14 12.14
N GLU A 42 -4.82 1.18 11.22
CA GLU A 42 -3.70 0.46 10.62
C GLU A 42 -2.75 1.39 9.84
N ALA A 43 -3.26 2.50 9.31
CA ALA A 43 -2.45 3.52 8.65
C ALA A 43 -1.55 4.28 9.64
N GLU A 44 -1.95 4.42 10.90
CA GLU A 44 -1.07 4.98 11.94
C GLU A 44 0.13 4.08 12.17
N VAL A 45 -0.11 2.77 12.32
CA VAL A 45 0.96 1.78 12.51
C VAL A 45 1.91 1.78 11.30
N ALA A 46 1.36 1.81 10.09
CA ALA A 46 2.14 1.89 8.86
C ALA A 46 2.96 3.19 8.78
N TYR A 47 2.36 4.34 9.11
CA TYR A 47 3.06 5.63 9.13
C TYR A 47 4.20 5.63 10.14
N GLN A 48 3.96 5.16 11.37
CA GLN A 48 4.98 5.12 12.42
C GLN A 48 6.16 4.20 12.04
N ALA A 49 5.90 3.10 11.33
CA ALA A 49 6.94 2.19 10.86
C ALA A 49 7.91 2.83 9.86
N ILE A 50 7.42 3.74 9.00
CA ILE A 50 8.25 4.34 7.94
C ILE A 50 8.62 5.81 8.18
N LYS A 51 8.16 6.45 9.27
CA LYS A 51 8.31 7.90 9.47
C LYS A 51 9.76 8.40 9.40
N THR A 52 10.71 7.58 9.88
CA THR A 52 12.16 7.87 9.89
C THR A 52 12.90 7.35 8.66
N ILE A 53 12.21 6.59 7.79
CA ILE A 53 12.81 5.99 6.59
C ILE A 53 12.72 7.03 5.45
N ASN A 54 13.85 7.26 4.80
CA ASN A 54 13.96 8.15 3.64
C ASN A 54 14.51 7.42 2.40
N ASP A 55 15.14 6.27 2.59
CA ASP A 55 15.67 5.46 1.49
C ASP A 55 14.50 4.77 0.75
N PRO A 56 14.30 5.04 -0.55
CA PRO A 56 13.22 4.41 -1.32
C PRO A 56 13.36 2.89 -1.43
N VAL A 57 14.57 2.33 -1.38
CA VAL A 57 14.77 0.88 -1.42
C VAL A 57 14.20 0.23 -0.15
N VAL A 58 14.49 0.82 1.01
CA VAL A 58 13.97 0.34 2.30
C VAL A 58 12.44 0.47 2.37
N VAL A 59 11.87 1.52 1.77
CA VAL A 59 10.41 1.68 1.67
C VAL A 59 9.79 0.59 0.77
N ASP A 60 10.44 0.24 -0.33
CA ASP A 60 9.99 -0.80 -1.26
C ASP A 60 9.98 -2.18 -0.60
N GLU A 61 11.05 -2.52 0.11
CA GLU A 61 11.14 -3.76 0.90
C GLU A 61 10.09 -3.82 2.01
N TRP A 62 9.85 -2.70 2.70
CA TRP A 62 8.82 -2.61 3.73
C TRP A 62 7.42 -2.84 3.15
N LEU A 63 7.13 -2.24 1.99
CA LEU A 63 5.83 -2.35 1.34
C LEU A 63 5.58 -3.76 0.82
N THR A 64 6.61 -4.40 0.26
CA THR A 64 6.57 -5.81 -0.17
C THR A 64 6.24 -6.73 1.01
N ARG A 65 6.89 -6.54 2.16
CA ARG A 65 6.59 -7.32 3.38
C ARG A 65 5.18 -7.09 3.89
N LEU A 66 4.68 -5.85 3.82
CA LEU A 66 3.33 -5.50 4.24
C LEU A 66 2.26 -6.18 3.36
N LEU A 67 2.49 -6.22 2.04
CA LEU A 67 1.61 -6.92 1.10
C LEU A 67 1.60 -8.44 1.35
N GLN A 68 2.77 -9.06 1.52
CA GLN A 68 2.88 -10.49 1.83
C GLN A 68 2.15 -10.86 3.13
N ALA A 69 2.30 -10.04 4.18
CA ALA A 69 1.59 -10.25 5.44
C ALA A 69 0.06 -10.13 5.27
N ASN A 70 -0.39 -9.22 4.42
CA ASN A 70 -1.81 -9.05 4.09
C ASN A 70 -2.38 -10.23 3.28
N GLU A 71 -1.61 -10.75 2.32
CA GLU A 71 -2.00 -11.93 1.53
C GLU A 71 -2.06 -13.19 2.41
N GLY A 72 -1.10 -13.37 3.32
CA GLY A 72 -1.12 -14.47 4.28
C GLY A 72 -2.29 -14.40 5.26
N ALA A 73 -2.73 -13.20 5.64
CA ALA A 73 -3.92 -12.98 6.45
C ALA A 73 -5.23 -13.19 5.65
N ARG A 74 -5.17 -13.04 4.32
CA ARG A 74 -6.27 -13.26 3.38
C ARG A 74 -6.27 -14.74 2.95
N LEU A 75 -6.52 -15.66 3.88
CA LEU A 75 -6.77 -17.08 3.57
C LEU A 75 -7.70 -17.19 2.35
N PRO A 76 -7.52 -18.20 1.47
CA PRO A 76 -8.32 -18.34 0.26
C PRO A 76 -9.75 -18.68 0.67
N THR A 77 -10.60 -17.67 0.77
CA THR A 77 -11.97 -17.92 0.34
C THR A 77 -11.89 -18.21 -1.15
N PRO A 78 -12.50 -19.29 -1.67
CA PRO A 78 -12.74 -19.40 -3.09
C PRO A 78 -13.69 -18.26 -3.47
N SER A 79 -13.12 -17.07 -3.69
CA SER A 79 -13.85 -15.93 -4.20
C SER A 79 -14.17 -16.24 -5.65
N SER A 80 -15.44 -16.58 -5.84
CA SER A 80 -16.20 -16.74 -7.08
C SER A 80 -15.58 -16.06 -8.30
N PRO A 81 -15.63 -16.70 -9.49
CA PRO A 81 -15.33 -15.99 -10.72
C PRO A 81 -16.29 -14.82 -10.81
N VAL A 82 -15.74 -13.61 -10.97
CA VAL A 82 -16.51 -12.47 -11.44
C VAL A 82 -17.09 -12.90 -12.79
N ALA A 83 -18.36 -13.30 -12.79
CA ALA A 83 -19.09 -13.57 -14.01
C ALA A 83 -19.28 -12.22 -14.69
N MET A 84 -18.45 -11.95 -15.70
CA MET A 84 -18.76 -10.90 -16.66
C MET A 84 -20.12 -11.23 -17.29
N PRO A 85 -21.10 -10.33 -17.30
CA PRO A 85 -22.29 -10.56 -18.10
C PRO A 85 -21.86 -10.53 -19.57
N ALA A 86 -21.95 -11.68 -20.23
CA ALA A 86 -21.94 -11.74 -21.68
C ALA A 86 -23.13 -10.91 -22.16
N LEU A 87 -22.86 -9.80 -22.86
CA LEU A 87 -23.89 -9.13 -23.63
C LEU A 87 -24.26 -10.04 -24.80
N VAL A 88 -25.55 -10.40 -24.82
CA VAL A 88 -26.29 -10.91 -25.97
C VAL A 88 -26.44 -9.86 -27.05
#